data_AF-A0A7Y8LBU9-F1
#
_entry.id   AF-A0A7Y8LBU9-F1
#
_cell.length_a   1.000
_cell.length_b   1.000
_cell.length_c   1.000
_cell.angle_alpha   90.00
_cell.angle_beta   90.00
_cell.angle_gamma   90.00
#
_symmetry.space_group_name_H-M   'P 1'
#
loop_
_entity.id
_entity.type
_entity.pdbx_description
1 polymer ?
#
loop_
_entity_poly.entity_id
_entity_poly.type
_entity_poly.pdbx_seq_one_letter_code
_entity_poly.pdbx_strand_id
1 'polypeptide(L)'
;MNTPLVPDEIRQTVLRLLGEIAPEADLTVLKPGVSFRDQLDIDSMDFLNFVIMIHKTFGVEIPEADYPKYATLDGCVEQLSDRTGSCWNSRTAGPA
;
A
#
# COMPACT_ATOMS: atom_id res chain seq x y z
N MET A 1 -6.42 13.93 17.38
CA MET A 1 -7.00 14.45 16.13
C MET A 1 -7.31 13.22 15.29
N ASN A 2 -8.59 12.85 15.12
CA ASN A 2 -8.99 11.60 14.49
C ASN A 2 -9.57 11.94 13.12
N THR A 3 -8.69 12.09 12.13
CA THR A 3 -9.09 12.40 10.75
C THR A 3 -9.40 11.08 10.05
N PRO A 4 -10.51 10.97 9.27
CA PRO A 4 -10.69 9.83 8.37
C PRO A 4 -9.41 9.68 7.54
N LEU A 5 -8.93 8.45 7.33
CA LEU A 5 -7.71 8.17 6.56
C LEU A 5 -7.78 8.93 5.23
N VAL A 6 -7.07 10.06 5.16
CA VAL A 6 -7.08 10.88 3.95
C VAL A 6 -6.26 10.13 2.89
N PRO A 7 -6.62 10.22 1.60
CA PRO A 7 -5.85 9.62 0.51
C PRO A 7 -4.36 9.94 0.59
N ASP A 8 -4.01 11.10 1.15
CA ASP A 8 -2.63 11.51 1.39
C ASP A 8 -1.90 10.66 2.45
N GLU A 9 -2.54 10.24 3.54
CA GLU A 9 -1.93 9.36 4.56
C GLU A 9 -1.64 7.97 4.00
N ILE A 10 -2.57 7.43 3.20
CA ILE A 10 -2.37 6.17 2.51
C ILE A 10 -1.19 6.31 1.55
N ARG A 11 -1.15 7.40 0.77
CA ARG A 11 -0.07 7.69 -0.16
C ARG A 11 1.28 7.80 0.53
N GLN A 12 1.37 8.56 1.63
CA GLN A 12 2.60 8.71 2.40
C GLN A 12 3.08 7.38 2.98
N THR A 13 2.16 6.59 3.54
CA THR A 13 2.48 5.24 4.03
C THR A 13 3.00 4.35 2.91
N VAL A 14 2.32 4.32 1.77
CA VAL A 14 2.75 3.52 0.60
C VAL A 14 4.13 3.96 0.12
N LEU A 15 4.39 5.26 -0.01
CA LEU A 15 5.71 5.77 -0.40
C LEU A 15 6.79 5.36 0.61
N ARG A 16 6.47 5.37 1.91
CA ARG A 16 7.39 4.90 2.95
C ARG A 16 7.72 3.41 2.78
N LEU A 17 6.70 2.58 2.57
CA LEU A 17 6.88 1.14 2.36
C LEU A 17 7.68 0.84 1.09
N LEU A 18 7.44 1.59 0.00
CA LEU A 18 8.22 1.49 -1.23
C LEU A 18 9.69 1.86 -1.00
N GLY A 19 9.96 2.91 -0.22
CA GLY A 19 11.33 3.28 0.14
C GLY A 19 12.05 2.26 1.02
N GLU A 20 11.33 1.40 1.75
CA GLU A 20 11.94 0.28 2.47
C GLU A 20 12.27 -0.90 1.56
N ILE A 21 11.49 -1.13 0.50
CA ILE A 21 11.74 -2.18 -0.49
C ILE A 21 12.82 -1.76 -1.48
N ALA A 22 12.67 -0.59 -2.05
CA ALA A 22 13.52 -0.06 -3.11
C ALA A 22 14.05 1.33 -2.70
N PRO A 23 15.02 1.39 -1.77
CA PRO A 23 15.59 2.66 -1.30
C PRO A 23 16.33 3.42 -2.40
N GLU A 24 16.81 2.73 -3.43
CA GLU A 24 17.39 3.31 -4.63
C GLU A 24 16.37 3.92 -5.61
N ALA A 25 15.07 3.64 -5.44
CA ALA A 25 14.07 4.06 -6.40
C ALA A 25 13.63 5.51 -6.17
N ASP A 26 13.39 6.24 -7.26
CA ASP A 26 13.06 7.66 -7.20
C ASP A 26 11.55 7.89 -6.97
N LEU A 27 11.20 7.97 -5.69
CA LEU A 27 9.82 8.22 -5.24
C LEU A 27 9.33 9.64 -5.55
N THR A 28 10.21 10.57 -5.92
CA THR A 28 9.84 11.97 -6.20
C THR A 28 9.18 12.15 -7.56
N VAL A 29 9.53 11.28 -8.52
CA VAL A 29 8.99 11.26 -9.89
C VAL A 29 7.90 10.20 -10.08
N LEU A 30 7.52 9.51 -9.01
CA LEU A 30 6.57 8.41 -9.04
C LEU A 30 5.18 8.89 -9.50
N LYS A 31 4.67 8.28 -10.57
CA LYS A 31 3.35 8.57 -11.12
C LYS A 31 2.30 7.65 -10.49
N PRO A 32 1.16 8.19 -10.04
CA PRO A 32 0.18 7.41 -9.31
C PRO A 32 -0.56 6.37 -10.17
N GLY A 33 -0.77 6.67 -11.46
CA GLY A 33 -1.46 5.78 -12.40
C GLY A 33 -0.56 4.84 -13.19
N VAL A 34 0.72 4.71 -12.81
CA VAL A 34 1.68 3.82 -13.49
C VAL A 34 2.15 2.75 -12.51
N SER A 35 2.47 1.56 -13.04
CA SER A 35 2.87 0.43 -12.22
C SER A 35 4.21 0.71 -11.49
N PHE A 36 4.35 0.21 -10.26
CA PHE A 36 5.60 0.31 -9.51
C PHE A 36 6.71 -0.51 -10.15
N ARG A 37 6.37 -1.64 -10.78
CA ARG A 37 7.35 -2.45 -11.53
C ARG A 37 7.97 -1.69 -12.68
N ASP A 38 7.17 -0.94 -13.45
CA ASP A 38 7.67 -0.15 -14.58
C ASP A 38 8.49 1.08 -14.16
N GLN A 39 8.22 1.65 -12.98
CA GLN A 39 8.84 2.91 -12.55
C GLN A 39 10.00 2.74 -11.58
N LEU A 40 9.89 1.76 -10.69
CA LEU A 40 10.83 1.50 -9.60
C LEU A 40 11.65 0.23 -9.83
N ASP A 41 11.50 -0.40 -11.00
CA ASP A 41 12.18 -1.64 -11.39
C ASP A 41 12.02 -2.77 -10.35
N ILE A 42 10.84 -2.82 -9.74
CA ILE A 42 10.53 -3.77 -8.65
C ILE A 42 10.38 -5.18 -9.21
N ASP A 43 11.13 -6.11 -8.62
CA ASP A 43 11.06 -7.53 -8.93
C ASP A 43 9.83 -8.21 -8.32
N SER A 44 9.59 -9.46 -8.74
CA SER A 44 8.45 -10.26 -8.26
C SER A 44 8.45 -10.47 -6.74
N MET A 45 9.64 -10.62 -6.14
CA MET A 45 9.81 -10.81 -4.70
C MET A 45 9.58 -9.51 -3.93
N ASP A 46 10.10 -8.40 -4.43
CA ASP A 46 9.95 -7.07 -3.84
C ASP A 46 8.50 -6.61 -3.84
N PHE A 47 7.80 -6.87 -4.95
CA PHE A 47 6.36 -6.62 -5.03
C PHE A 47 5.57 -7.43 -3.99
N LEU A 48 5.92 -8.71 -3.79
CA LEU A 48 5.25 -9.54 -2.79
C LEU A 48 5.51 -9.02 -1.36
N ASN A 49 6.76 -8.66 -1.05
CA ASN A 49 7.11 -8.06 0.24
C ASN A 49 6.37 -6.74 0.47
N PHE A 50 6.23 -5.91 -0.56
CA PHE A 50 5.46 -4.68 -0.51
C PHE A 50 3.98 -4.92 -0.18
N VAL A 51 3.33 -5.88 -0.86
CA VAL A 51 1.93 -6.26 -0.58
C VAL A 51 1.78 -6.79 0.84
N ILE A 52 2.72 -7.60 1.32
CA ILE A 52 2.74 -8.10 2.70
C ILE A 52 2.85 -6.94 3.70
N MET A 53 3.68 -5.93 3.42
CA MET A 53 3.79 -4.76 4.29
C MET A 53 2.49 -3.96 4.33
N ILE A 54 1.83 -3.73 3.18
CA ILE A 54 0.51 -3.09 3.16
C ILE A 54 -0.48 -3.88 4.02
N HIS A 55 -0.54 -5.21 3.85
CA HIS A 55 -1.40 -6.07 4.68
C HIS A 55 -1.12 -5.90 6.17
N LYS A 56 0.16 -5.87 6.58
CA LYS A 56 0.54 -5.74 8.00
C LYS A 56 0.30 -4.34 8.56
N THR A 57 0.51 -3.29 7.77
CA THR A 57 0.35 -1.90 8.19
C THR A 57 -1.12 -1.50 8.28
N PHE A 58 -1.93 -1.87 7.30
CA PHE A 58 -3.35 -1.53 7.24
C PHE A 58 -4.27 -2.63 7.79
N GLY A 59 -3.76 -3.83 8.03
CA GLY A 59 -4.55 -4.97 8.52
C GLY A 59 -5.56 -5.51 7.50
N VAL A 60 -5.35 -5.28 6.19
CA VAL A 60 -6.29 -5.67 5.14
C VAL A 60 -5.86 -6.95 4.43
N GLU A 61 -6.73 -7.95 4.29
CA GLU A 61 -6.40 -9.16 3.53
C GLU A 61 -6.36 -8.88 2.02
N ILE A 62 -5.22 -9.14 1.40
CA ILE A 62 -4.99 -8.93 -0.03
C ILE A 62 -4.89 -10.30 -0.71
N PRO A 63 -5.93 -10.75 -1.44
CA PRO A 63 -5.85 -11.99 -2.21
C PRO A 63 -4.95 -11.78 -3.43
N GLU A 64 -4.35 -12.87 -3.92
CA GLU A 64 -3.48 -12.86 -5.11
C GLU A 64 -4.18 -12.31 -6.36
N ALA A 65 -5.50 -12.49 -6.45
CA ALA A 65 -6.32 -11.93 -7.53
C ALA A 65 -6.33 -10.39 -7.56
N ASP A 66 -6.12 -9.74 -6.40
CA ASP A 66 -6.07 -8.28 -6.30
C ASP A 66 -4.66 -7.71 -6.42
N TYR A 67 -3.61 -8.54 -6.43
CA TYR A 67 -2.21 -8.08 -6.61
C TYR A 67 -2.03 -7.06 -7.75
N PRO A 68 -2.55 -7.27 -8.98
CA PRO A 68 -2.42 -6.27 -10.04
C PRO A 68 -3.04 -4.91 -9.70
N LYS A 69 -4.03 -4.83 -8.79
CA LYS A 69 -4.61 -3.57 -8.33
C LYS A 69 -3.67 -2.81 -7.38
N TYR A 70 -2.85 -3.51 -6.61
CA TYR A 70 -1.81 -2.92 -5.75
C TYR A 70 -0.52 -2.60 -6.51
N ALA A 71 -0.48 -2.84 -7.81
CA ALA A 71 0.69 -2.51 -8.63
C ALA A 71 0.83 -1.00 -8.89
N THR A 72 -0.18 -0.18 -8.59
CA THR A 72 -0.18 1.27 -8.80
C THR A 72 -0.53 2.01 -7.53
N LEU A 73 -0.08 3.25 -7.36
CA LEU A 73 -0.40 4.06 -6.18
C LEU A 73 -1.88 4.37 -6.09
N ASP A 74 -2.49 4.71 -7.23
CA ASP A 74 -3.92 5.02 -7.31
C ASP A 74 -4.75 3.81 -6.90
N GLY A 75 -4.40 2.63 -7.43
CA GLY A 75 -5.03 1.37 -7.05
C GLY A 75 -4.82 1.02 -5.58
N CYS A 76 -3.64 1.25 -5.00
CA CYS A 76 -3.44 1.11 -3.55
C CYS A 76 -4.38 2.03 -2.77
N VAL A 77 -4.45 3.32 -3.12
CA VAL A 77 -5.29 4.31 -2.42
C VAL A 77 -6.76 3.92 -2.55
N GLU A 78 -7.23 3.56 -3.74
CA GLU A 78 -8.62 3.17 -3.98
C GLU A 78 -8.99 1.90 -3.20
N GLN A 79 -8.18 0.84 -3.33
CA GLN A 79 -8.44 -0.44 -2.64
C GLN A 79 -8.37 -0.29 -1.12
N LEU A 80 -7.41 0.48 -0.60
CA LEU A 80 -7.27 0.69 0.83
C LEU A 80 -8.39 1.58 1.37
N SER A 81 -8.81 2.60 0.64
CA SER A 81 -9.92 3.47 1.03
C SER A 81 -11.24 2.68 1.10
N ASP A 82 -11.50 1.83 0.09
CA ASP A 82 -12.69 0.98 0.04
C ASP A 82 -12.70 -0.05 1.19
N ARG A 83 -11.56 -0.71 1.44
CA ARG A 83 -11.43 -1.77 2.45
C ARG A 83 -11.40 -1.24 3.89
N THR A 84 -10.75 -0.10 4.14
CA THR A 84 -10.73 0.51 5.49
C THR A 84 -12.07 1.13 5.86
N GLY A 85 -12.84 1.61 4.88
CA GLY A 85 -14.20 2.12 5.10
C GLY A 85 -15.21 1.06 5.54
N SER A 86 -15.00 -0.21 5.19
CA SER A 86 -15.99 -1.28 5.40
C SER A 86 -15.76 -2.15 6.65
N CYS A 87 -14.53 -2.29 7.17
CA CYS A 87 -14.23 -3.28 8.23
C CYS A 87 -13.17 -2.90 9.28
N TRP A 88 -12.65 -1.66 9.34
CA TRP A 88 -11.59 -1.32 10.31
C TRP A 88 -12.03 -1.42 11.79
N ASN A 89 -13.32 -1.34 12.12
CA ASN A 89 -13.80 -1.20 13.50
C ASN A 89 -13.76 -2.48 14.36
N SER A 90 -13.00 -3.53 14.01
CA SER A 90 -13.07 -4.80 14.78
C SER A 90 -11.78 -5.58 15.00
N ARG A 91 -10.57 -5.12 14.61
CA ARG A 91 -9.38 -5.98 14.81
C ARG A 91 -8.01 -5.29 14.90
N THR A 92 -7.77 -4.49 15.94
CA THR A 92 -6.45 -4.42 16.62
C THR A 92 -6.61 -4.00 18.09
N ALA A 93 -7.46 -4.72 18.84
CA ALA A 93 -7.12 -4.98 20.24
C ALA A 93 -6.03 -6.07 20.22
N GLY A 94 -4.76 -5.67 20.27
CA GLY A 94 -3.69 -6.61 20.60
C GLY A 94 -3.79 -6.98 22.09
N PRO A 95 -3.79 -8.26 22.48
CA PRO A 95 -3.43 -8.62 23.84
C PRO A 95 -1.90 -8.77 23.95
N ALA A 96 -1.34 -8.08 24.95
CA ALA A 96 -0.04 -8.27 25.60
C ALA A 96 1.23 -7.82 24.83
#